data_AF-A0A1I0IA01-F1
#
_entry.id   AF-A0A1I0IA01-F1
#
_cell.length_a   1.000
_cell.length_b   1.000
_cell.length_c   1.000
_cell.angle_alpha   90.00
_cell.angle_beta   90.00
_cell.angle_gamma   90.00
#
_symmetry.space_group_name_H-M   'P 1'
#
loop_
_entity.id
_entity.type
_entity.pdbx_description
1 polymer ?
#
loop_
_entity_poly.entity_id
_entity_poly.type
_entity_poly.pdbx_seq_one_letter_code
_entity_poly.pdbx_strand_id
1 'polypeptide(L)'
;MKLELFFDYICPYCYRGHRMFLELLPLYPGLQVVWRPCESHPRPENTYRHSDMAIQGMYYLEECGGDLSSYHRLVYEAHFEKGLDISDCSVLAGLAARCGADSQAFTEALDQNRYAGKVEEGNRYAWETLRLNAVPSYLAVPEGPDLKGRGPMIGSRDGIPVTRRELEQFLANLK
;
A
#
# COMPACT_ATOMS: atom_id res chain seq x y z
N MET A 1 13.40 7.27 11.83
CA MET A 1 12.28 6.41 12.26
C MET A 1 11.49 6.03 11.03
N LYS A 2 11.32 4.73 10.81
CA LYS A 2 10.61 4.19 9.65
C LYS A 2 9.22 3.71 10.06
N LEU A 3 8.22 4.04 9.27
CA LEU A 3 6.86 3.52 9.42
C LEU A 3 6.48 2.70 8.20
N GLU A 4 6.24 1.42 8.41
CA GLU A 4 5.71 0.54 7.37
C GLU A 4 4.18 0.58 7.39
N LEU A 5 3.58 0.98 6.27
CA LEU A 5 2.14 1.02 6.06
C LEU A 5 1.73 -0.12 5.14
N PHE A 6 1.03 -1.10 5.70
CA PHE A 6 0.48 -2.24 4.98
C PHE A 6 -0.91 -1.91 4.45
N PHE A 7 -1.15 -2.12 3.16
CA PHE A 7 -2.42 -1.76 2.52
C PHE A 7 -2.73 -2.62 1.29
N ASP A 8 -4.00 -2.56 0.88
CA ASP A 8 -4.52 -3.14 -0.35
C ASP A 8 -5.42 -2.13 -1.07
N TYR A 9 -5.31 -2.04 -2.40
CA TYR A 9 -6.13 -1.16 -3.24
C TYR A 9 -7.61 -1.53 -3.31
N ILE A 10 -7.98 -2.79 -3.04
CA ILE A 10 -9.40 -3.20 -2.98
C ILE A 10 -10.00 -3.11 -1.57
N CYS A 11 -9.21 -2.73 -0.56
CA CYS A 11 -9.69 -2.63 0.81
C CYS A 11 -10.30 -1.23 1.09
N PRO A 12 -11.60 -1.14 1.44
CA PRO A 12 -12.24 0.15 1.72
C PRO A 12 -11.67 0.83 2.98
N TYR A 13 -11.11 0.05 3.91
CA TYR A 13 -10.48 0.60 5.10
C TYR A 13 -9.12 1.20 4.78
N CYS A 14 -8.38 0.60 3.83
CA CYS A 14 -7.13 1.17 3.34
C CYS A 14 -7.36 2.49 2.62
N TYR A 15 -8.41 2.59 1.81
CA TYR A 15 -8.73 3.85 1.14
C TYR A 15 -9.01 4.99 2.13
N ARG A 16 -9.85 4.74 3.13
CA ARG A 16 -10.11 5.72 4.21
C ARG A 16 -8.84 6.02 5.01
N GLY A 17 -8.09 4.98 5.37
CA GLY A 17 -6.82 5.07 6.11
C GLY A 17 -5.77 5.89 5.38
N HIS A 18 -5.67 5.74 4.05
CA HIS A 18 -4.73 6.47 3.20
C HIS A 18 -5.03 7.97 3.19
N ARG A 19 -6.31 8.36 3.03
CA ARG A 19 -6.73 9.77 3.12
C ARG A 19 -6.38 10.39 4.49
N MET A 20 -6.76 9.72 5.58
CA MET A 20 -6.44 10.18 6.92
C MET A 20 -4.93 10.29 7.14
N PHE A 21 -4.15 9.31 6.69
CA PHE A 21 -2.70 9.28 6.86
C PHE A 21 -2.00 10.40 6.09
N LEU A 22 -2.39 10.66 4.84
CA LEU A 22 -1.81 11.74 4.04
C LEU A 22 -2.10 13.13 4.63
N GLU A 23 -3.24 13.33 5.28
CA GLU A 23 -3.54 14.58 5.99
C GLU A 23 -2.65 14.78 7.23
N LEU A 24 -2.26 13.69 7.91
CA LEU A 24 -1.43 13.73 9.11
C LEU A 24 0.07 13.80 8.78
N LEU A 25 0.51 13.22 7.66
CA LEU A 25 1.91 13.08 7.29
C LEU A 25 2.72 14.40 7.31
N PRO A 26 2.18 15.56 6.86
CA PRO A 26 2.90 16.84 6.95
C PRO A 26 3.29 17.27 8.38
N LEU A 27 2.62 16.74 9.41
CA LEU A 27 2.95 17.02 10.82
C LEU A 27 4.17 16.24 11.33
N TYR A 28 4.70 15.32 10.52
CA TYR A 28 5.81 14.42 10.85
C TYR A 28 6.88 14.41 9.74
N PRO A 29 7.55 15.53 9.45
CA PRO A 29 8.49 15.64 8.31
C PRO A 29 9.72 14.72 8.39
N GLY A 30 10.05 14.19 9.57
CA GLY A 30 11.14 13.22 9.76
C GLY A 30 10.71 11.75 9.68
N LEU A 31 9.43 11.47 9.43
CA LEU A 31 8.91 10.11 9.36
C LEU A 31 9.16 9.53 7.96
N GLN A 32 9.98 8.48 7.89
CA GLN A 32 10.18 7.76 6.64
C GLN A 32 9.06 6.73 6.46
N VAL A 33 8.18 6.96 5.48
CA VAL A 33 7.11 6.03 5.15
C VAL A 33 7.62 4.97 4.18
N VAL A 34 7.35 3.71 4.48
CA VAL A 34 7.52 2.61 3.55
C VAL A 34 6.18 1.96 3.27
N TRP A 35 5.78 2.08 2.01
CA TRP A 35 4.55 1.53 1.47
C TRP A 35 4.72 0.01 1.29
N ARG A 36 3.92 -0.78 2.01
CA ARG A 36 3.92 -2.24 1.98
C ARG A 36 2.61 -2.73 1.36
N PRO A 37 2.48 -2.72 0.02
CA PRO A 37 1.30 -3.31 -0.60
C PRO A 37 1.24 -4.81 -0.30
N CYS A 38 0.05 -5.30 0.04
CA CYS A 38 -0.24 -6.72 0.19
C CYS A 38 -1.72 -6.95 -0.11
N GLU A 39 -2.02 -8.02 -0.84
CA GLU A 39 -3.39 -8.39 -1.18
C GLU A 39 -4.08 -8.91 0.09
N SER A 40 -5.25 -8.35 0.40
CA SER A 40 -6.16 -8.85 1.43
C SER A 40 -6.80 -10.19 1.04
N HIS A 41 -6.90 -10.43 -0.28
CA HIS A 41 -7.37 -11.67 -0.89
C HIS A 41 -6.39 -12.14 -1.96
N PRO A 42 -5.20 -12.67 -1.57
CA PRO A 42 -4.22 -13.16 -2.52
C PRO A 42 -4.75 -14.41 -3.23
N ARG A 43 -4.29 -14.65 -4.46
CA ARG A 43 -4.61 -15.89 -5.17
C ARG A 43 -4.16 -17.11 -4.35
N PRO A 44 -4.93 -18.21 -4.30
CA PRO A 44 -6.07 -18.53 -5.17
C PRO A 44 -7.45 -18.12 -4.62
N GLU A 45 -7.53 -17.24 -3.62
CA GLU A 45 -8.83 -16.80 -3.09
C GLU A 45 -9.69 -16.19 -4.20
N ASN A 46 -10.97 -16.54 -4.23
CA ASN A 46 -11.90 -15.96 -5.19
C ASN A 46 -12.44 -14.64 -4.64
N THR A 47 -12.13 -13.54 -5.31
CA THR A 47 -12.60 -12.19 -4.98
C THR A 47 -13.14 -11.52 -6.24
N TYR A 48 -14.00 -10.52 -6.06
CA TYR A 48 -14.57 -9.75 -7.15
C TYR A 48 -13.53 -8.94 -7.92
N ARG A 49 -12.38 -8.64 -7.29
CA ARG A 49 -11.23 -8.03 -7.95
C ARG A 49 -9.94 -8.36 -7.20
N HIS A 50 -8.86 -8.59 -7.93
CA HIS A 50 -7.50 -8.65 -7.37
C HIS A 50 -6.81 -7.31 -7.55
N SER A 51 -5.84 -7.02 -6.68
CA SER A 51 -5.02 -5.81 -6.74
C SER A 51 -3.58 -6.09 -7.14
N ASP A 52 -3.20 -7.36 -7.36
CA ASP A 52 -1.88 -7.80 -7.85
C ASP A 52 -1.33 -6.90 -8.96
N MET A 53 -2.09 -6.64 -10.03
CA MET A 53 -1.62 -5.79 -11.13
C MET A 53 -1.41 -4.32 -10.72
N ALA A 54 -2.29 -3.76 -9.89
CA ALA A 54 -2.12 -2.41 -9.37
C ALA A 54 -0.90 -2.30 -8.42
N ILE A 55 -0.61 -3.36 -7.67
CA ILE A 55 0.58 -3.45 -6.83
C ILE A 55 1.84 -3.54 -7.70
N GLN A 56 1.83 -4.35 -8.76
CA GLN A 56 2.94 -4.38 -9.72
C GLN A 56 3.18 -2.99 -10.34
N GLY A 57 2.11 -2.27 -10.68
CA GLY A 57 2.19 -0.90 -11.17
C GLY A 57 2.83 0.06 -10.16
N MET A 58 2.52 -0.07 -8.88
CA MET A 58 3.20 0.69 -7.83
C MET A 58 4.71 0.41 -7.80
N TYR A 59 5.14 -0.85 -7.87
CA TYR A 59 6.56 -1.19 -7.90
C TYR A 59 7.28 -0.66 -9.14
N TYR A 60 6.60 -0.61 -10.29
CA TYR A 60 7.12 0.07 -11.47
C TYR A 60 7.33 1.56 -11.20
N LEU A 61 6.32 2.25 -10.65
CA LEU A 61 6.42 3.68 -10.34
C LEU A 61 7.56 3.97 -9.36
N GLU A 62 7.76 3.10 -8.37
CA GLU A 62 8.89 3.19 -7.44
C GLU A 62 10.24 3.08 -8.16
N GLU A 63 10.38 2.09 -9.06
CA GLU A 63 11.62 1.87 -9.83
C GLU A 63 11.93 3.03 -10.80
N CYS A 64 10.91 3.58 -11.48
CA CYS A 64 11.11 4.67 -12.43
C CYS A 64 11.16 6.07 -11.78
N GLY A 65 11.00 6.17 -10.46
CA GLY A 65 11.00 7.44 -9.73
C GLY A 65 9.77 8.30 -9.95
N GLY A 66 8.62 7.70 -10.26
CA GLY A 66 7.35 8.41 -10.43
C GLY A 66 6.66 8.76 -9.11
N ASP A 67 5.56 9.54 -9.21
CA ASP A 67 4.81 10.02 -8.06
C ASP A 67 3.90 8.94 -7.46
N LEU A 68 4.44 8.20 -6.49
CA LEU A 68 3.71 7.17 -5.74
C LEU A 68 2.49 7.72 -4.98
N SER A 69 2.57 8.94 -4.44
CA SER A 69 1.48 9.55 -3.67
C SER A 69 0.25 9.77 -4.57
N SER A 70 0.48 10.36 -5.74
CA SER A 70 -0.57 10.50 -6.75
C SER A 70 -1.05 9.13 -7.25
N TYR A 71 -0.16 8.17 -7.45
CA TYR A 71 -0.53 6.84 -7.94
C TYR A 71 -1.50 6.15 -6.98
N HIS A 72 -1.16 6.11 -5.68
CA HIS A 72 -2.03 5.51 -4.67
C HIS A 72 -3.43 6.13 -4.69
N ARG A 73 -3.50 7.46 -4.65
CA ARG A 73 -4.76 8.20 -4.68
C ARG A 73 -5.57 7.88 -5.95
N LEU A 74 -4.93 7.89 -7.11
CA LEU A 74 -5.59 7.66 -8.39
C LEU A 74 -6.12 6.24 -8.54
N VAL A 75 -5.38 5.22 -8.09
CA VAL A 75 -5.82 3.82 -8.12
C VAL A 75 -7.03 3.63 -7.19
N TYR A 76 -6.99 4.18 -5.98
CA TYR A 76 -8.14 4.14 -5.08
C TYR A 76 -9.37 4.84 -5.66
N GLU A 77 -9.23 6.05 -6.21
CA GLU A 77 -10.33 6.79 -6.85
C GLU A 77 -10.88 6.03 -8.07
N ALA A 78 -10.02 5.43 -8.89
CA ALA A 78 -10.42 4.62 -10.03
C ALA A 78 -11.30 3.45 -9.57
N HIS A 79 -10.90 2.74 -8.52
CA HIS A 79 -11.63 1.61 -8.00
C HIS A 79 -12.93 2.00 -7.28
N PHE A 80 -12.86 2.88 -6.27
CA PHE A 80 -13.96 3.14 -5.34
C PHE A 80 -14.93 4.24 -5.78
N GLU A 81 -14.47 5.22 -6.58
CA GLU A 81 -15.33 6.34 -7.00
C GLU A 81 -15.80 6.20 -8.44
N LYS A 82 -14.95 5.66 -9.32
CA LYS A 82 -15.22 5.59 -10.76
C LYS A 82 -15.63 4.21 -11.25
N GLY A 83 -15.52 3.18 -10.40
CA GLY A 83 -15.84 1.79 -10.77
C GLY A 83 -14.95 1.20 -11.87
N LEU A 84 -13.79 1.81 -12.14
CA LEU A 84 -12.85 1.36 -13.17
C LEU A 84 -12.11 0.10 -12.74
N ASP A 85 -11.75 -0.73 -13.72
CA ASP A 85 -11.04 -1.97 -13.45
C ASP A 85 -9.55 -1.78 -13.18
N ILE A 86 -9.12 -2.00 -11.93
CA ILE A 86 -7.71 -1.93 -11.54
C ILE A 86 -6.97 -3.27 -11.73
N SER A 87 -7.61 -4.28 -12.33
CA SER A 87 -6.93 -5.42 -12.98
C SER A 87 -6.77 -5.24 -14.49
N ASP A 88 -7.22 -4.11 -15.07
CA ASP A 88 -7.00 -3.80 -16.48
C ASP A 88 -5.69 -3.00 -16.65
N CYS A 89 -4.75 -3.56 -17.41
CA CYS A 89 -3.46 -2.93 -17.66
C CYS A 89 -3.58 -1.56 -18.36
N SER A 90 -4.56 -1.38 -19.26
CA SER A 90 -4.79 -0.11 -19.96
C SER A 90 -5.28 0.97 -19.01
N VAL A 91 -6.15 0.61 -18.06
CA VAL A 91 -6.58 1.53 -16.99
C VAL A 91 -5.37 1.93 -16.16
N LEU A 92 -4.59 0.96 -15.68
CA LEU A 92 -3.41 1.22 -14.84
C LEU A 92 -2.35 2.05 -15.55
N ALA A 93 -2.08 1.80 -16.84
CA ALA A 93 -1.13 2.57 -17.64
C ALA A 93 -1.55 4.04 -17.74
N GLY A 94 -2.84 4.31 -17.95
CA GLY A 94 -3.37 5.69 -17.97
C GLY A 94 -3.23 6.41 -16.62
N LEU A 95 -3.38 5.69 -15.51
CA LEU A 95 -3.15 6.26 -14.17
C LEU A 95 -1.66 6.50 -13.92
N ALA A 96 -0.81 5.53 -14.26
CA ALA A 96 0.64 5.59 -14.12
C ALA A 96 1.27 6.73 -14.92
N ALA A 97 0.80 6.98 -16.15
CA ALA A 97 1.27 8.07 -17.00
C ALA A 97 1.09 9.45 -16.34
N ARG A 98 -0.03 9.64 -15.63
CA ARG A 98 -0.31 10.87 -14.87
C ARG A 98 0.60 11.04 -13.64
N CYS A 99 1.34 9.98 -13.29
CA CYS A 99 2.30 9.94 -12.20
C CYS A 99 3.76 9.91 -12.70
N GLY A 100 3.98 10.14 -14.00
CA GLY A 100 5.33 10.24 -14.57
C GLY A 100 5.88 8.95 -15.18
N ALA A 101 5.08 7.88 -15.30
CA ALA A 101 5.49 6.68 -16.01
C ALA A 101 5.39 6.84 -17.54
N ASP A 102 6.24 6.14 -18.29
CA ASP A 102 6.00 5.90 -19.71
C ASP A 102 4.95 4.79 -19.88
N SER A 103 3.84 5.08 -20.56
CA SER A 103 2.72 4.15 -20.68
C SER A 103 3.09 2.83 -21.36
N GLN A 104 3.98 2.87 -22.36
CA GLN A 104 4.36 1.68 -23.10
C GLN A 104 5.25 0.79 -22.24
N ALA A 105 6.32 1.34 -21.67
CA ALA A 105 7.23 0.61 -20.79
C ALA A 105 6.53 0.09 -19.51
N PHE A 106 5.53 0.82 -19.00
CA PHE A 106 4.66 0.37 -17.92
C PHE A 106 3.85 -0.87 -18.33
N THR A 107 3.18 -0.81 -19.48
CA THR A 107 2.38 -1.91 -20.01
C THR A 107 3.23 -3.16 -20.23
N GLU A 108 4.39 -2.99 -20.87
CA GLU A 108 5.35 -4.08 -21.09
C GLU A 108 5.83 -4.70 -19.77
N ALA A 109 5.97 -3.92 -18.69
CA ALA A 109 6.36 -4.43 -17.38
C ALA A 109 5.28 -5.31 -16.73
N LEU A 110 4.02 -4.90 -16.84
CA LEU A 110 2.88 -5.64 -16.30
C LEU A 110 2.61 -6.91 -17.12
N ASP A 111 2.68 -6.84 -18.45
CA ASP A 111 2.53 -8.01 -19.33
C ASP A 111 3.60 -9.08 -19.04
N GLN A 112 4.81 -8.66 -18.70
CA GLN A 112 5.91 -9.55 -18.30
C GLN A 112 5.80 -10.06 -16.86
N ASN A 113 4.79 -9.62 -16.09
CA ASN A 113 4.67 -9.89 -14.65
C ASN A 113 5.97 -9.60 -13.87
N ARG A 114 6.69 -8.53 -14.25
CA ARG A 114 8.04 -8.25 -13.76
C ARG A 114 8.13 -8.15 -12.24
N TYR A 115 7.05 -7.70 -11.60
CA TYR A 115 7.00 -7.47 -10.16
C TYR A 115 6.17 -8.49 -9.39
N ALA A 116 5.67 -9.56 -10.04
CA ALA A 116 4.87 -10.59 -9.38
C ALA A 116 5.60 -11.19 -8.16
N GLY A 117 6.91 -11.44 -8.27
CA GLY A 117 7.71 -11.93 -7.13
C GLY A 117 7.74 -10.97 -5.94
N LYS A 118 7.72 -9.64 -6.18
CA LYS A 118 7.64 -8.64 -5.10
C LYS A 118 6.25 -8.63 -4.45
N VAL A 119 5.18 -8.82 -5.24
CA VAL A 119 3.80 -8.94 -4.72
C VAL A 119 3.71 -10.15 -3.78
N GLU A 120 4.19 -11.31 -4.23
CA GLU A 120 4.20 -12.53 -3.42
C GLU A 120 5.03 -12.39 -2.14
N GLU A 121 6.19 -11.75 -2.22
CA GLU A 121 7.03 -11.46 -1.05
C GLU A 121 6.32 -10.53 -0.07
N GLY A 122 5.67 -9.46 -0.56
CA GLY A 122 4.86 -8.55 0.25
C GLY A 122 3.72 -9.27 0.97
N ASN A 123 3.01 -10.16 0.26
CA ASN A 123 1.95 -11.00 0.82
C ASN A 123 2.49 -11.94 1.93
N ARG A 124 3.58 -12.68 1.67
CA ARG A 124 4.19 -13.55 2.68
C ARG A 124 4.68 -12.77 3.90
N TYR A 125 5.26 -11.59 3.67
CA TYR A 125 5.73 -10.74 4.76
C TYR A 125 4.58 -10.26 5.64
N ALA A 126 3.49 -9.77 5.04
CA ALA A 126 2.29 -9.33 5.76
C ALA A 126 1.60 -10.47 6.52
N TRP A 127 1.32 -11.58 5.85
CA TRP A 127 0.40 -12.60 6.36
C TRP A 127 1.08 -13.76 7.10
N GLU A 128 2.25 -14.21 6.62
CA GLU A 128 2.94 -15.35 7.23
C GLU A 128 3.94 -14.90 8.30
N THR A 129 4.75 -13.89 7.97
CA THR A 129 5.82 -13.41 8.85
C THR A 129 5.26 -12.54 9.97
N LEU A 130 4.50 -11.51 9.59
CA LEU A 130 3.95 -10.55 10.54
C LEU A 130 2.61 -10.97 11.12
N ARG A 131 1.91 -11.93 10.49
CA ARG A 131 0.59 -12.42 10.91
C ARG A 131 -0.36 -11.26 11.22
N LEU A 132 -0.46 -10.31 10.28
CA LEU A 132 -1.37 -9.18 10.40
C LEU A 132 -2.82 -9.70 10.50
N ASN A 133 -3.64 -9.04 11.32
CA ASN A 133 -5.05 -9.35 11.41
C ASN A 133 -5.82 -8.87 10.17
N ALA A 134 -5.50 -7.66 9.71
CA ALA A 134 -6.08 -7.06 8.50
C ALA A 134 -5.23 -5.86 8.04
N VAL A 135 -5.57 -5.36 6.86
CA VAL A 135 -5.13 -4.06 6.36
C VAL A 135 -6.23 -2.99 6.55
N PRO A 136 -5.87 -1.69 6.72
CA PRO A 136 -4.52 -1.18 6.85
C PRO A 136 -3.90 -1.53 8.21
N SER A 137 -2.58 -1.66 8.22
CA SER A 137 -1.75 -1.82 9.43
C SER A 137 -0.53 -0.90 9.36
N TYR A 138 -0.12 -0.35 10.50
CA TYR A 138 0.95 0.63 10.64
C TYR A 138 1.96 0.08 11.65
N LEU A 139 3.18 -0.21 11.21
CA LEU A 139 4.24 -0.78 12.03
C LEU A 139 5.40 0.22 12.10
N ALA A 140 5.71 0.70 13.30
CA ALA A 140 6.94 1.43 13.52
C ALA A 140 8.12 0.44 13.52
N VAL A 141 9.10 0.71 12.66
CA VAL A 141 10.33 -0.08 12.59
C VAL A 141 11.44 0.77 13.22
N PRO A 142 11.96 0.35 14.38
CA PRO A 142 12.98 1.11 15.06
C PRO A 142 14.31 1.02 14.26
N GLU A 143 15.11 2.09 14.29
CA GLU A 143 16.40 2.18 13.58
C GLU A 143 17.55 2.00 14.58
N GLY A 144 18.47 1.06 14.33
CA GLY A 144 19.65 0.85 15.16
C GLY A 144 20.14 -0.61 15.25
N PRO A 145 21.41 -0.84 15.61
CA PRO A 145 22.06 -2.17 15.55
C PRO A 145 21.57 -3.19 16.59
N ASP A 146 20.93 -2.75 17.67
CA ASP A 146 20.61 -3.58 18.85
C ASP A 146 19.11 -3.82 19.08
N LEU A 147 18.27 -3.55 18.08
CA LEU A 147 16.82 -3.66 18.23
C LEU A 147 16.35 -5.10 18.00
N LYS A 148 16.21 -5.85 19.09
CA LYS A 148 15.53 -7.14 19.10
C LYS A 148 14.03 -6.92 19.29
N GLY A 149 13.23 -7.31 18.29
CA GLY A 149 11.78 -7.39 18.38
C GLY A 149 11.04 -6.49 17.39
N ARG A 150 9.72 -6.70 17.30
CA ARG A 150 8.80 -5.91 16.48
C ARG A 150 8.47 -4.61 17.21
N GLY A 151 8.57 -3.48 16.51
CA GLY A 151 8.16 -2.19 17.07
C GLY A 151 6.63 -2.08 17.27
N PRO A 152 6.15 -0.97 17.85
CA PRO A 152 4.73 -0.79 18.10
C PRO A 152 3.93 -0.81 16.79
N MET A 153 2.74 -1.40 16.85
CA MET A 153 1.86 -1.54 15.70
C MET A 153 0.41 -1.23 16.08
N ILE A 154 -0.29 -0.57 15.16
CA ILE A 154 -1.75 -0.52 15.13
C ILE A 154 -2.24 -1.06 13.79
N GLY A 155 -3.46 -1.58 13.76
CA GLY A 155 -4.02 -2.13 12.53
C GLY A 155 -5.48 -2.47 12.71
N SER A 156 -6.17 -2.61 11.59
CA SER A 156 -7.56 -3.05 11.58
C SER A 156 -7.65 -4.50 12.11
N ARG A 157 -8.75 -4.82 12.79
CA ARG A 157 -8.99 -6.16 13.36
C ARG A 157 -10.48 -6.43 13.45
N ASP A 158 -10.91 -7.67 13.22
CA ASP A 158 -12.30 -8.09 13.44
C ASP A 158 -13.36 -7.21 12.74
N GLY A 159 -13.05 -6.71 11.54
CA GLY A 159 -13.92 -5.80 10.78
C GLY A 159 -13.96 -4.37 11.32
N ILE A 160 -13.11 -4.02 12.29
CA ILE A 160 -13.00 -2.68 12.87
C ILE A 160 -11.81 -1.96 12.23
N PRO A 161 -12.03 -0.80 11.56
CA PRO A 161 -10.96 -0.01 10.98
C PRO A 161 -10.19 0.75 12.05
N VAL A 162 -8.91 1.05 11.77
CA VAL A 162 -8.16 2.07 12.53
C VAL A 162 -8.87 3.43 12.42
N THR A 163 -9.19 4.03 13.56
CA THR A 163 -9.81 5.36 13.62
C THR A 163 -8.77 6.47 13.49
N ARG A 164 -9.23 7.68 13.11
CA ARG A 164 -8.36 8.88 13.09
C ARG A 164 -7.67 9.10 14.44
N ARG A 165 -8.41 9.01 15.54
CA ARG A 165 -7.87 9.25 16.90
C ARG A 165 -6.77 8.24 17.25
N GLU A 166 -6.96 6.96 16.92
CA GLU A 166 -5.94 5.93 17.15
C GLU A 166 -4.68 6.20 16.32
N LEU A 167 -4.84 6.57 15.05
CA LEU A 167 -3.70 6.90 14.18
C LEU A 167 -2.95 8.13 14.68
N GLU A 168 -3.65 9.19 15.09
CA GLU A 168 -3.05 10.40 15.68
C GLU A 168 -2.26 10.07 16.96
N GLN A 169 -2.86 9.31 17.88
CA GLN A 169 -2.21 8.89 19.12
C GLN A 169 -0.98 8.02 18.85
N PHE A 170 -1.10 7.09 17.92
CA PHE A 170 0.02 6.22 17.53
C PHE A 170 1.18 7.03 16.97
N LEU A 171 0.94 7.90 15.99
CA LEU A 171 1.99 8.73 15.39
C LEU A 171 2.62 9.70 16.39
N ALA A 172 1.83 10.27 17.30
CA ALA A 172 2.34 11.14 18.36
C ALA A 172 3.32 10.42 19.31
N ASN A 173 3.11 9.11 19.54
CA ASN A 173 3.97 8.28 20.38
C ASN A 173 5.23 7.77 19.68
N LEU A 174 5.39 8.01 18.36
CA LEU A 174 6.62 7.67 17.62
C LEU A 174 7.67 8.79 17.66
N LYS A 175 7.32 9.95 18.21
CA LYS A 175 8.22 11.11 18.40
C LYS A 175 9.19 10.89 19.56
#